data_AF-A0A2N2BTZ6-F1
#
_entry.id   AF-A0A2N2BTZ6-F1
#
_cell.length_a   1.000
_cell.length_b   1.000
_cell.length_c   1.000
_cell.angle_alpha   90.00
_cell.angle_beta   90.00
_cell.angle_gamma   90.00
#
_symmetry.space_group_name_H-M   'P 1'
#
loop_
_entity.id
_entity.type
_entity.pdbx_description
1 polymer ?
#
loop_
_entity_poly.entity_id
_entity_poly.type
_entity_poly.pdbx_seq_one_letter_code
_entity_poly.pdbx_strand_id
1 'polypeptide(L)'
;MNEAVKIEREKRRIQRKRKRQRSSIVAFMILFIVTSTGVVGAQTQGYEVFYHGESLGYVQTSGVFKAAVERIENDLMECYNYDNINLGDGFELIPARVENPMDLDNCVKVLNSKGIELYVNGAAVLMDGEKIGTATSLDQARGVIEAYRNINSNKNNSELKCVEVMVPLSETKDFAAMLSALKARTK
;
A
#
# COMPACT_ATOMS: atom_id res chain seq x y z
N MET A 1 72.17 4.55 40.14
CA MET A 1 71.28 4.96 39.03
C MET A 1 70.89 6.40 39.26
N ASN A 2 71.12 7.30 38.29
CA ASN A 2 71.10 8.75 38.49
C ASN A 2 69.66 9.28 38.65
N GLU A 3 69.34 9.98 39.75
CA GLU A 3 67.99 10.47 40.09
C GLU A 3 67.37 11.36 39.00
N ALA A 4 68.19 12.14 38.30
CA ALA A 4 67.75 12.95 37.16
C ALA A 4 67.11 12.11 36.04
N VAL A 5 67.63 10.91 35.78
CA VAL A 5 67.10 9.99 34.76
C VAL A 5 65.74 9.41 35.18
N LYS A 6 65.50 9.25 36.49
CA LYS A 6 64.24 8.73 37.04
C LYS A 6 63.13 9.78 36.94
N ILE A 7 63.42 11.03 37.31
CA ILE A 7 62.50 12.17 37.21
C ILE A 7 62.09 12.41 35.75
N GLU A 8 63.03 12.35 34.81
CA GLU A 8 62.74 12.58 33.39
C GLU A 8 61.88 11.45 32.78
N ARG A 9 62.10 10.20 33.21
CA ARG A 9 61.25 9.06 32.81
C ARG A 9 59.83 9.19 33.35
N GLU A 10 59.64 9.67 34.58
CA GLU A 10 58.31 9.90 35.15
C GLU A 10 57.57 11.05 34.46
N LYS A 11 58.25 12.16 34.16
CA LYS A 11 57.67 13.29 33.41
C LYS A 11 57.17 12.85 32.03
N ARG A 12 57.95 12.04 31.31
CA ARG A 12 57.55 11.45 30.01
C ARG A 12 56.38 10.47 30.16
N ARG A 13 56.30 9.68 31.23
CA ARG A 13 55.16 8.78 31.50
C ARG A 13 53.87 9.56 31.76
N ILE A 14 53.91 10.63 32.56
CA ILE A 14 52.73 11.47 32.86
C ILE A 14 52.25 12.20 31.61
N GLN A 15 53.16 12.76 30.80
CA GLN A 15 52.82 13.40 29.53
C GLN A 15 52.18 12.43 28.54
N ARG A 16 52.70 11.20 28.43
CA ARG A 16 52.10 10.14 27.59
C ARG A 16 50.71 9.72 28.08
N LYS A 17 50.49 9.62 29.40
CA LYS A 17 49.16 9.34 29.99
C LYS A 17 48.16 10.46 29.66
N ARG A 18 48.54 11.73 29.85
CA ARG A 18 47.68 12.89 29.51
C ARG A 18 47.38 12.98 28.01
N LYS A 19 48.36 12.70 27.14
CA LYS A 19 48.16 12.67 25.68
C LYS A 19 47.22 11.54 25.25
N ARG A 20 47.35 10.35 25.85
CA ARG A 20 46.43 9.22 25.62
C ARG A 20 45.01 9.54 26.11
N GLN A 21 44.86 10.10 27.30
CA GLN A 21 43.55 10.50 27.83
C GLN A 21 42.87 11.55 26.95
N ARG A 22 43.59 12.59 26.50
CA ARG A 22 43.05 13.61 25.57
C ARG A 22 42.67 13.00 24.21
N SER A 23 43.49 12.09 23.69
CA SER A 23 43.19 11.40 22.42
C SER A 23 41.96 10.50 22.53
N SER A 24 41.78 9.81 23.66
CA SER A 24 40.60 8.98 23.91
C SER A 24 39.34 9.82 24.02
N ILE A 25 39.38 10.96 24.73
CA ILE A 25 38.22 11.87 24.84
C ILE A 25 37.78 12.39 23.47
N VAL A 26 38.74 12.81 22.63
CA VAL A 26 38.45 13.29 21.26
C VAL A 26 37.86 12.18 20.40
N ALA A 27 38.38 10.94 20.49
CA ALA A 27 37.83 9.80 19.77
C ALA A 27 36.39 9.47 20.19
N PHE A 28 36.07 9.53 21.50
CA PHE A 28 34.71 9.33 21.99
C PHE A 28 33.75 10.43 21.54
N MET A 29 34.17 11.70 21.54
CA MET A 29 33.37 12.81 21.01
C MET A 29 33.05 12.62 19.52
N ILE A 30 34.04 12.26 18.70
CA ILE A 30 33.85 12.02 17.27
C ILE A 30 32.90 10.85 17.05
N LEU A 31 33.07 9.74 17.79
CA LEU A 31 32.17 8.59 17.70
C LEU A 31 30.74 8.98 18.07
N PHE A 32 30.55 9.76 19.14
CA PHE A 32 29.23 10.22 19.58
C PHE A 32 28.53 11.11 18.54
N ILE A 33 29.28 12.00 17.88
CA ILE A 33 28.77 12.86 16.79
C ILE A 33 28.39 12.01 15.55
N VAL A 34 29.19 11.02 15.19
CA VAL A 34 28.89 10.12 14.05
C VAL A 34 27.68 9.24 14.35
N THR A 35 27.55 8.73 15.58
CA THR A 35 26.37 7.94 15.97
C THR A 35 25.11 8.79 16.07
N SER A 36 25.18 10.02 16.58
CA SER A 36 24.00 10.88 16.70
C SER A 36 23.49 11.38 15.35
N THR A 37 24.39 11.71 14.42
CA THR A 37 24.01 12.13 13.06
C THR A 37 23.47 10.98 12.20
N GLY A 38 23.99 9.75 12.37
CA GLY A 38 23.51 8.57 11.65
C GLY A 38 22.10 8.10 12.06
N VAL A 39 21.73 8.24 13.33
CA VAL A 39 20.42 7.78 13.84
C VAL A 39 19.27 8.70 13.39
N VAL A 40 19.49 10.01 13.34
CA VAL A 40 18.46 10.99 12.93
C VAL A 40 18.11 10.87 11.44
N GLY A 41 19.10 10.52 10.61
CA GLY A 41 18.88 10.30 9.17
C GLY A 41 18.07 9.04 8.85
N ALA A 42 18.16 7.99 9.68
CA ALA A 42 17.39 6.76 9.50
C ALA A 42 15.98 6.85 10.11
N GLN A 43 15.80 7.57 11.22
CA GLN A 43 14.49 7.73 11.86
C GLN A 43 13.50 8.55 11.03
N THR A 44 13.99 9.51 10.23
CA THR A 44 13.14 10.43 9.46
C THR A 44 12.79 9.92 8.07
N GLN A 45 13.17 8.69 7.68
CA GLN A 45 12.83 8.14 6.37
C GLN A 45 11.50 7.37 6.42
N GLY A 46 10.58 7.74 5.54
CA GLY A 46 9.28 7.08 5.39
C GLY A 46 8.66 7.37 4.03
N TYR A 47 7.33 7.32 3.96
CA TYR A 47 6.56 7.50 2.74
C TYR A 47 5.41 8.47 2.97
N GLU A 48 5.19 9.36 2.01
CA GLU A 48 3.91 10.05 1.86
C GLU A 48 2.98 9.20 1.00
N VAL A 49 1.76 9.01 1.48
CA VAL A 49 0.73 8.22 0.82
C VAL A 49 -0.17 9.17 0.04
N PHE A 50 -0.34 8.90 -1.25
CA PHE A 50 -1.24 9.64 -2.14
C PHE A 50 -2.35 8.73 -2.67
N TYR A 51 -3.51 9.31 -2.89
CA TYR A 51 -4.61 8.70 -3.63
C TYR A 51 -5.13 9.70 -4.67
N HIS A 52 -5.05 9.34 -5.95
CA HIS A 52 -5.36 10.22 -7.09
C HIS A 52 -4.75 11.64 -6.98
N GLY A 53 -3.50 11.72 -6.50
CA GLY A 53 -2.77 12.99 -6.35
C GLY A 53 -3.11 13.79 -5.08
N GLU A 54 -4.05 13.34 -4.26
CA GLU A 54 -4.30 13.91 -2.93
C GLU A 54 -3.42 13.24 -1.87
N SER A 55 -2.70 14.04 -1.09
CA SER A 55 -1.92 13.52 0.05
C SER A 55 -2.86 13.07 1.18
N LEU A 56 -2.68 11.83 1.61
CA LEU A 56 -3.38 11.21 2.73
C LEU A 56 -2.56 11.30 4.02
N GLY A 57 -1.30 11.73 3.94
CA GLY A 57 -0.38 11.84 5.06
C GLY A 57 0.78 10.84 4.97
N TYR A 58 1.47 10.66 6.08
CA TYR A 58 2.79 10.02 6.11
C TYR A 58 2.77 8.71 6.90
N VAL A 59 3.56 7.72 6.46
CA VAL A 59 3.80 6.46 7.18
C VAL A 59 5.29 6.17 7.29
N GLN A 60 5.71 5.52 8.36
CA GLN A 60 7.12 5.19 8.58
C GLN A 60 7.62 4.15 7.55
N THR A 61 6.78 3.17 7.21
CA THR A 61 7.11 2.12 6.25
C THR A 61 5.91 1.83 5.36
N SER A 62 6.17 1.34 4.15
CA SER A 62 5.10 0.83 3.28
C SER A 62 4.30 -0.31 3.91
N GLY A 63 4.88 -1.03 4.88
CA GLY A 63 4.20 -2.09 5.62
C GLY A 63 3.04 -1.60 6.47
N VAL A 64 3.16 -0.41 7.07
CA VAL A 64 2.07 0.20 7.85
C VAL A 64 0.87 0.50 6.96
N PHE A 65 1.11 1.09 5.78
CA PHE A 65 0.05 1.36 4.81
C PHE A 65 -0.58 0.06 4.29
N LYS A 66 0.22 -0.94 3.88
CA LYS A 66 -0.30 -2.22 3.40
C LYS A 66 -1.16 -2.94 4.44
N ALA A 67 -0.73 -2.96 5.69
CA ALA A 67 -1.50 -3.56 6.78
C ALA A 67 -2.81 -2.80 7.06
N ALA A 68 -2.83 -1.48 6.86
CA ALA A 68 -4.05 -0.68 6.99
C ALA A 68 -5.05 -1.02 5.89
N VAL A 69 -4.60 -1.10 4.64
CA VAL A 69 -5.41 -1.51 3.48
C VAL A 69 -5.95 -2.92 3.68
N GLU A 70 -5.09 -3.88 4.00
CA GLU A 70 -5.48 -5.28 4.22
C GLU A 70 -6.51 -5.43 5.34
N ARG A 71 -6.37 -4.67 6.44
CA ARG A 71 -7.36 -4.67 7.52
C ARG A 71 -8.72 -4.16 7.04
N ILE A 72 -8.75 -3.06 6.29
CA ILE A 72 -10.00 -2.51 5.75
C ILE A 72 -10.63 -3.48 4.76
N GLU A 73 -9.83 -4.07 3.87
CA GLU A 73 -10.31 -5.06 2.90
C GLU A 73 -10.93 -6.27 3.60
N ASN A 74 -10.27 -6.83 4.61
CA ASN A 74 -10.83 -7.93 5.41
C ASN A 74 -12.16 -7.54 6.09
N ASP A 75 -12.24 -6.35 6.70
CA ASP A 75 -13.48 -5.85 7.32
C ASP A 75 -14.61 -5.70 6.26
N LEU A 76 -14.27 -5.25 5.05
CA LEU A 76 -15.21 -5.10 3.94
C LEU A 76 -15.68 -6.46 3.38
N MET A 77 -14.78 -7.44 3.27
CA MET A 77 -15.12 -8.78 2.82
C MET A 77 -16.19 -9.42 3.73
N GLU A 78 -16.07 -9.22 5.05
CA GLU A 78 -17.08 -9.65 6.01
C GLU A 78 -18.42 -8.90 5.83
N CYS A 79 -18.37 -7.58 5.64
CA CYS A 79 -19.57 -6.74 5.52
C CYS A 79 -20.39 -7.01 4.25
N TYR A 80 -19.70 -7.19 3.12
CA TYR A 80 -20.34 -7.37 1.81
C TYR A 80 -20.50 -8.83 1.40
N ASN A 81 -19.94 -9.77 2.17
CA ASN A 81 -19.92 -11.20 1.86
C ASN A 81 -19.32 -11.48 0.46
N TYR A 82 -18.24 -10.78 0.15
CA TYR A 82 -17.43 -10.95 -1.06
C TYR A 82 -15.99 -11.19 -0.64
N ASP A 83 -15.35 -12.24 -1.17
CA ASP A 83 -13.97 -12.61 -0.89
C ASP A 83 -12.94 -11.85 -1.75
N ASN A 84 -13.40 -10.91 -2.56
CA ASN A 84 -12.64 -10.31 -3.63
C ASN A 84 -12.75 -8.77 -3.69
N ILE A 85 -13.06 -8.12 -2.57
CA ILE A 85 -13.09 -6.65 -2.44
C ILE A 85 -11.68 -6.11 -2.25
N ASN A 86 -11.38 -5.03 -2.95
CA ASN A 86 -10.14 -4.26 -2.83
C ASN A 86 -10.47 -2.79 -2.54
N LEU A 87 -9.67 -2.15 -1.72
CA LEU A 87 -9.80 -0.73 -1.40
C LEU A 87 -9.01 0.09 -2.41
N GLY A 88 -9.69 0.91 -3.21
CA GLY A 88 -9.10 1.85 -4.17
C GLY A 88 -8.31 1.22 -5.32
N ASP A 89 -8.14 1.99 -6.38
CA ASP A 89 -7.04 1.82 -7.32
C ASP A 89 -6.15 3.09 -7.30
N GLY A 90 -4.88 2.98 -7.68
CA GLY A 90 -4.04 4.19 -7.85
C GLY A 90 -3.49 4.83 -6.57
N PHE A 91 -3.25 4.06 -5.51
CA PHE A 91 -2.40 4.53 -4.42
C PHE A 91 -0.94 4.68 -4.84
N GLU A 92 -0.30 5.75 -4.38
CA GLU A 92 1.12 6.00 -4.61
C GLU A 92 1.84 6.25 -3.28
N LEU A 93 3.01 5.62 -3.11
CA LEU A 93 3.88 5.83 -1.94
C LEU A 93 5.16 6.50 -2.41
N ILE A 94 5.32 7.78 -2.05
CA ILE A 94 6.48 8.58 -2.44
C ILE A 94 7.44 8.65 -1.24
N PRO A 95 8.70 8.23 -1.37
CA PRO A 95 9.69 8.37 -0.30
C PRO A 95 9.81 9.82 0.16
N ALA A 96 9.66 10.05 1.46
CA ALA A 96 9.65 11.38 2.05
C ALA A 96 10.41 11.41 3.38
N ARG A 97 10.86 12.60 3.78
CA ARG A 97 11.25 12.83 5.16
C ARG A 97 10.00 13.03 5.99
N VAL A 98 9.80 12.18 6.99
CA VAL A 98 8.59 12.15 7.79
C VAL A 98 8.86 12.62 9.21
N GLU A 99 8.05 13.58 9.64
CA GLU A 99 7.92 13.98 11.04
C GLU A 99 6.52 13.58 11.49
N ASN A 100 6.42 12.74 12.52
CA ASN A 100 5.16 12.17 13.04
C ASN A 100 4.38 11.31 12.02
N PRO A 101 4.95 10.16 11.58
CA PRO A 101 4.21 9.23 10.72
C PRO A 101 2.97 8.68 11.44
N MET A 102 1.92 8.44 10.68
CA MET A 102 0.75 7.70 11.15
C MET A 102 1.14 6.28 11.57
N ASP A 103 0.56 5.84 12.68
CA ASP A 103 0.49 4.43 13.01
C ASP A 103 -0.62 3.73 12.21
N LEU A 104 -0.73 2.42 12.40
CA LEU A 104 -1.70 1.58 11.71
C LEU A 104 -3.14 2.08 11.90
N ASP A 105 -3.53 2.36 13.15
CA ASP A 105 -4.92 2.73 13.46
C ASP A 105 -5.29 4.11 12.92
N ASN A 106 -4.38 5.09 12.95
CA ASN A 106 -4.64 6.40 12.35
C ASN A 106 -4.67 6.31 10.82
N CYS A 107 -3.82 5.49 10.20
CA CYS A 107 -3.88 5.24 8.77
C CYS A 107 -5.24 4.65 8.36
N VAL A 108 -5.75 3.65 9.11
CA VAL A 108 -7.08 3.06 8.87
C VAL A 108 -8.18 4.12 8.98
N LYS A 109 -8.16 4.96 10.02
CA LYS A 109 -9.14 6.04 10.20
C LYS A 109 -9.12 7.02 9.03
N VAL A 110 -7.94 7.43 8.58
CA VAL A 110 -7.81 8.35 7.44
C VAL A 110 -8.39 7.72 6.18
N LEU A 111 -8.00 6.48 5.85
CA LEU A 111 -8.50 5.78 4.67
C LEU A 111 -10.04 5.66 4.67
N ASN A 112 -10.62 5.25 5.80
CA ASN A 112 -12.08 5.15 5.96
C ASN A 112 -12.80 6.50 5.86
N SER A 113 -12.14 7.61 6.22
CA SER A 113 -12.73 8.95 6.16
C SER A 113 -12.71 9.59 4.77
N LYS A 114 -11.89 9.08 3.86
CA LYS A 114 -11.59 9.71 2.57
C LYS A 114 -12.54 9.32 1.43
N GLY A 115 -13.49 8.42 1.70
CA GLY A 115 -14.47 7.99 0.69
C GLY A 115 -13.81 7.29 -0.50
N ILE A 116 -12.75 6.52 -0.23
CA ILE A 116 -11.98 5.80 -1.24
C ILE A 116 -12.88 4.77 -1.92
N GLU A 117 -12.83 4.74 -3.25
CA GLU A 117 -13.70 3.87 -4.04
C GLU A 117 -13.37 2.39 -3.79
N LEU A 118 -14.40 1.55 -3.77
CA LEU A 118 -14.24 0.11 -3.58
C LEU A 118 -14.27 -0.59 -4.93
N TYR A 119 -13.39 -1.58 -5.08
CA TYR A 119 -13.26 -2.37 -6.29
C TYR A 119 -13.49 -3.85 -5.97
N VAL A 120 -13.90 -4.61 -6.99
CA VAL A 120 -13.98 -6.06 -6.92
C VAL A 120 -13.24 -6.69 -8.09
N ASN A 121 -12.62 -7.85 -7.85
CA ASN A 121 -12.11 -8.71 -8.91
C ASN A 121 -13.29 -9.40 -9.61
N GLY A 122 -13.98 -8.62 -10.43
CA GLY A 122 -15.20 -9.00 -11.11
C GLY A 122 -14.97 -9.47 -12.54
N ALA A 123 -16.00 -9.33 -13.36
CA ALA A 123 -15.90 -9.63 -14.78
C ALA A 123 -16.74 -8.67 -15.63
N ALA A 124 -16.20 -8.28 -16.78
CA ALA A 124 -16.93 -7.55 -17.81
C ALA A 124 -17.56 -8.55 -18.79
N VAL A 125 -18.83 -8.33 -19.09
CA VAL A 125 -19.57 -9.04 -20.14
C VAL A 125 -19.50 -8.20 -21.41
N LEU A 126 -18.95 -8.79 -22.48
CA LEU A 126 -18.87 -8.16 -23.79
C LEU A 126 -19.77 -8.90 -24.77
N MET A 127 -20.45 -8.15 -25.63
CA MET A 127 -21.19 -8.68 -26.76
C MET A 127 -20.66 -8.03 -28.04
N ASP A 128 -20.16 -8.85 -28.96
CA ASP A 128 -19.59 -8.39 -30.23
C ASP A 128 -18.47 -7.35 -30.03
N GLY A 129 -17.69 -7.51 -28.96
CA GLY A 129 -16.58 -6.63 -28.57
C GLY A 129 -16.96 -5.42 -27.71
N GLU A 130 -18.25 -5.15 -27.48
CA GLU A 130 -18.70 -4.00 -26.69
C GLU A 130 -19.09 -4.39 -25.25
N LYS A 131 -18.64 -3.60 -24.25
CA LYS A 131 -18.98 -3.81 -22.83
C LYS A 131 -20.47 -3.57 -22.58
N ILE A 132 -21.19 -4.59 -22.11
CA ILE A 132 -22.62 -4.51 -21.79
C ILE A 132 -22.87 -4.29 -20.28
N GLY A 133 -21.97 -4.82 -19.44
CA GLY A 133 -22.03 -4.68 -18.00
C GLY A 133 -20.85 -5.34 -17.29
N THR A 134 -20.77 -5.14 -15.98
CA THR A 134 -19.73 -5.68 -15.09
C THR A 134 -20.39 -6.38 -13.91
N ALA A 135 -19.86 -7.54 -13.53
CA ALA A 135 -20.35 -8.41 -12.47
C ALA A 135 -19.37 -8.43 -11.30
N THR A 136 -19.84 -8.80 -10.11
CA THR A 136 -18.97 -8.91 -8.93
C THR A 136 -18.07 -10.14 -8.98
N SER A 137 -18.37 -11.12 -9.84
CA SER A 137 -17.51 -12.28 -10.09
C SER A 137 -17.64 -12.82 -11.51
N LEU A 138 -16.64 -13.59 -11.94
CA LEU A 138 -16.67 -14.28 -13.23
C LEU A 138 -17.82 -15.30 -13.32
N ASP A 139 -18.11 -16.00 -12.22
CA ASP A 139 -19.17 -17.00 -12.19
C ASP A 139 -20.55 -16.36 -12.33
N GLN A 140 -20.78 -15.20 -11.70
CA GLN A 140 -22.00 -14.44 -11.89
C GLN A 140 -22.16 -14.00 -13.36
N ALA A 141 -21.08 -13.48 -13.97
CA ALA A 141 -21.09 -13.09 -15.38
C ALA A 141 -21.36 -14.28 -16.33
N ARG A 142 -20.75 -15.43 -16.06
CA ARG A 142 -20.98 -16.68 -16.82
C ARG A 142 -22.42 -17.16 -16.68
N GLY A 143 -22.99 -17.13 -15.48
CA GLY A 143 -24.39 -17.47 -15.24
C GLY A 143 -25.36 -16.59 -16.03
N VAL A 144 -25.06 -15.29 -16.16
CA VAL A 144 -25.85 -14.38 -17.00
C VAL A 144 -25.78 -14.76 -18.48
N ILE A 145 -24.58 -15.04 -18.99
CA ILE A 145 -24.40 -15.48 -20.40
C ILE A 145 -25.14 -16.79 -20.65
N GLU A 146 -25.03 -17.77 -19.75
CA GLU A 146 -25.70 -19.06 -19.89
C GLU A 146 -27.23 -18.90 -19.88
N ALA A 147 -27.77 -18.13 -18.93
CA ALA A 147 -29.20 -17.83 -18.88
C ALA A 147 -29.67 -17.12 -20.16
N TYR A 148 -28.89 -16.17 -20.67
CA TYR A 148 -29.19 -15.48 -21.92
C TYR A 148 -29.19 -16.44 -23.12
N ARG A 149 -28.19 -17.33 -23.22
CA ARG A 149 -28.09 -18.33 -24.30
C ARG A 149 -29.27 -19.29 -24.26
N ASN A 150 -29.64 -19.79 -23.09
CA ASN A 150 -30.77 -20.70 -22.91
C ASN A 150 -32.12 -20.08 -23.34
N ILE A 151 -32.29 -18.76 -23.16
CA ILE A 151 -33.49 -18.03 -23.58
C ILE A 151 -33.50 -17.77 -25.10
N ASN A 152 -32.32 -17.61 -25.72
CA ASN A 152 -32.18 -17.17 -27.11
C ASN A 152 -31.57 -18.21 -28.06
N SER A 153 -31.65 -19.51 -27.73
CA SER A 153 -31.07 -20.63 -28.50
C SER A 153 -31.42 -20.68 -30.00
N ASN A 154 -32.39 -19.88 -30.46
CA ASN A 154 -32.86 -19.81 -31.86
C ASN A 154 -32.51 -18.49 -32.60
N LYS A 155 -31.75 -17.56 -32.00
CA LYS A 155 -31.33 -16.31 -32.66
C LYS A 155 -29.81 -16.18 -32.68
N ASN A 156 -29.31 -15.51 -33.73
CA ASN A 156 -27.90 -15.33 -34.10
C ASN A 156 -26.92 -15.31 -32.91
N ASN A 157 -25.84 -16.08 -33.07
CA ASN A 157 -24.72 -16.22 -32.13
C ASN A 157 -23.89 -14.92 -32.09
N SER A 158 -24.40 -13.87 -31.44
CA SER A 158 -23.53 -12.78 -31.00
C SER A 158 -22.40 -13.35 -30.14
N GLU A 159 -21.18 -12.90 -30.39
CA GLU A 159 -20.01 -13.40 -29.66
C GLU A 159 -20.03 -12.80 -28.26
N LEU A 160 -20.60 -13.54 -27.31
CA LEU A 160 -20.60 -13.20 -25.90
C LEU A 160 -19.34 -13.74 -25.22
N LYS A 161 -18.60 -12.83 -24.59
CA LYS A 161 -17.36 -13.11 -23.85
C LYS A 161 -17.43 -12.53 -22.44
N CYS A 162 -16.83 -13.23 -21.48
CA CYS A 162 -16.49 -12.69 -20.17
C CYS A 162 -14.99 -12.48 -20.08
N VAL A 163 -14.57 -11.35 -19.50
CA VAL A 163 -13.18 -11.07 -19.19
C VAL A 163 -13.09 -10.68 -17.73
N GLU A 164 -12.19 -11.31 -16.99
CA GLU A 164 -11.87 -10.92 -15.61
C GLU A 164 -11.26 -9.52 -15.60
N VAL A 165 -11.80 -8.64 -14.76
CA VAL A 165 -11.34 -7.26 -14.67
C VAL A 165 -11.68 -6.71 -13.29
N MET A 166 -10.77 -5.90 -12.75
CA MET A 166 -11.03 -5.13 -11.54
C MET A 166 -12.00 -4.00 -11.90
N VAL A 167 -13.16 -3.98 -11.25
CA VAL A 167 -14.25 -3.04 -11.56
C VAL A 167 -14.68 -2.31 -10.31
N PRO A 168 -15.05 -1.02 -10.40
CA PRO A 168 -15.66 -0.33 -9.28
C PRO A 168 -16.91 -1.07 -8.83
N LEU A 169 -17.05 -1.28 -7.52
CA LEU A 169 -18.21 -1.94 -6.94
C LEU A 169 -19.50 -1.18 -7.30
N SER A 170 -19.40 0.15 -7.37
CA SER A 170 -20.45 1.10 -7.81
C SER A 170 -20.94 0.84 -9.24
N GLU A 171 -20.09 0.32 -10.12
CA GLU A 171 -20.42 0.03 -11.52
C GLU A 171 -21.00 -1.38 -11.73
N THR A 172 -20.89 -2.27 -10.73
CA THR A 172 -21.37 -3.64 -10.88
C THR A 172 -22.90 -3.67 -10.97
N LYS A 173 -23.41 -4.41 -11.96
CA LYS A 173 -24.85 -4.60 -12.16
C LYS A 173 -25.27 -5.92 -11.53
N ASP A 174 -26.47 -5.94 -10.95
CA ASP A 174 -27.07 -7.20 -10.56
C ASP A 174 -27.40 -8.08 -11.79
N PHE A 175 -27.62 -9.36 -11.52
CA PHE A 175 -27.91 -10.38 -12.53
C PHE A 175 -29.10 -10.00 -13.43
N ALA A 176 -30.16 -9.42 -12.87
CA ALA A 176 -31.39 -9.09 -13.59
C ALA A 176 -31.20 -7.88 -14.51
N ALA A 177 -30.46 -6.87 -14.06
CA ALA A 177 -30.08 -5.70 -14.83
C ALA A 177 -29.21 -6.08 -16.02
N MET A 178 -28.25 -7.01 -15.83
CA MET A 178 -27.44 -7.51 -16.95
C MET A 178 -28.25 -8.29 -17.97
N LEU A 179 -29.09 -9.22 -17.51
CA LEU A 179 -29.92 -10.02 -18.42
C LEU A 179 -30.87 -9.13 -19.23
N SER A 180 -31.40 -8.07 -18.61
CA SER A 180 -32.22 -7.06 -19.28
C SER A 180 -31.43 -6.27 -20.33
N ALA A 181 -30.20 -5.86 -20.01
CA ALA A 181 -29.33 -5.15 -20.95
C ALA A 181 -28.98 -6.00 -22.18
N LEU A 182 -28.72 -7.30 -22.00
CA LEU A 182 -28.47 -8.23 -23.10
C LEU A 182 -29.72 -8.40 -23.98
N LYS A 183 -30.90 -8.56 -23.39
CA LYS A 183 -32.17 -8.67 -24.14
C LYS A 183 -32.51 -7.40 -24.92
N ALA A 184 -32.12 -6.23 -24.44
CA ALA A 184 -32.38 -4.96 -25.11
C ALA A 184 -31.55 -4.81 -26.40
N ARG A 185 -30.37 -5.44 -26.48
CA ARG A 185 -29.45 -5.34 -27.61
C ARG A 185 -29.77 -6.28 -28.78
N THR A 186 -30.63 -7.26 -28.58
CA THR A 186 -31.01 -8.26 -29.60
C THR A 186 -32.45 -8.18 -30.08
N LYS A 187 -33.15 -7.09 -29.71
CA LYS A 187 -34.40 -6.66 -30.35
C LYS A 187 -34.09 -5.80 -31.56
#